data_AF-A0A382TTB3-F1
#
_entry.id   AF-A0A382TTB3-F1
#
_cell.length_a   1.000
_cell.length_b   1.000
_cell.length_c   1.000
_cell.angle_alpha   90.00
_cell.angle_beta   90.00
_cell.angle_gamma   90.00
#
_symmetry.space_group_name_H-M   'P 1'
#
loop_
_entity.id
_entity.type
_entity.pdbx_description
1 polymer ?
#
loop_
_entity_poly.entity_id
_entity_poly.type
_entity_poly.pdbx_seq_one_letter_code
_entity_poly.pdbx_strand_id
1 'polypeptide(L)'
;MMKTGTKIFVVLGLTLAAWLVAHAQLSQPPSGGPPSTPPKLPTRIPPPPMFASQKNDNGKFQIMSAEYYSQDAKPYLYKRLVKVDSTTGKAWLLHSARGAKGEIRQWLPLTD
;
A
#
# COMPACT_ATOMS: atom_id res chain seq x y z
N MET A 1 59.57 11.68 -5.14
CA MET A 1 58.60 12.54 -4.42
C MET A 1 57.44 12.86 -5.35
N MET A 2 56.27 12.27 -5.14
CA MET A 2 55.07 12.64 -5.91
C MET A 2 54.54 13.99 -5.39
N LYS A 3 54.35 14.95 -6.28
CA LYS A 3 53.83 16.29 -5.96
C LYS A 3 52.46 16.15 -5.30
N THR A 4 52.23 16.89 -4.22
CA THR A 4 51.05 16.81 -3.35
C THR A 4 49.72 16.88 -4.10
N GLY A 5 49.66 17.61 -5.22
CA GLY A 5 48.48 17.69 -6.09
C GLY A 5 48.08 16.34 -6.72
N THR A 6 49.03 15.50 -7.12
CA THR A 6 48.74 14.20 -7.79
C THR A 6 48.09 13.19 -6.84
N LYS A 7 48.37 13.26 -5.53
CA LYS A 7 47.79 12.34 -4.54
C LYS A 7 46.29 12.62 -4.28
N ILE A 8 45.88 13.90 -4.34
CA ILE A 8 44.50 14.30 -4.07
C ILE A 8 43.57 13.83 -5.19
N PHE A 9 43.98 13.99 -6.46
CA PHE A 9 43.16 13.55 -7.60
C PHE A 9 42.96 12.04 -7.66
N VAL A 10 43.97 11.25 -7.27
CA VAL A 10 43.88 9.78 -7.26
C VAL A 10 42.93 9.29 -6.15
N VAL A 11 43.02 9.88 -4.95
CA VAL A 11 42.13 9.51 -3.84
C VAL A 11 40.68 9.92 -4.12
N LEU A 12 40.45 11.10 -4.69
CA LEU A 12 39.10 11.56 -5.04
C LEU A 12 38.46 10.71 -6.15
N GLY A 13 39.25 10.26 -7.13
CA GLY A 13 38.76 9.39 -8.21
C GLY A 13 38.33 8.00 -7.71
N LEU A 14 39.10 7.41 -6.78
CA LEU A 14 38.80 6.09 -6.24
C LEU A 14 37.56 6.07 -5.34
N THR A 15 37.35 7.11 -4.53
CA THR A 15 36.16 7.21 -3.67
C THR A 15 34.88 7.44 -4.48
N LEU A 16 34.95 8.25 -5.54
CA LEU A 16 33.81 8.48 -6.42
C LEU A 16 33.43 7.21 -7.21
N ALA A 17 34.42 6.47 -7.71
CA ALA A 17 34.19 5.19 -8.38
C ALA A 17 33.54 4.15 -7.46
N ALA A 18 34.02 4.03 -6.22
CA ALA A 18 33.43 3.13 -5.23
C ALA A 18 31.99 3.51 -4.88
N TRP A 19 31.69 4.82 -4.77
CA TRP A 19 30.36 5.31 -4.47
C TRP A 19 29.36 5.07 -5.62
N LEU A 20 29.82 5.20 -6.87
CA LEU A 20 29.03 4.89 -8.07
C LEU A 20 28.74 3.39 -8.19
N VAL A 21 29.71 2.52 -7.91
CA VAL A 21 29.52 1.06 -7.93
C VAL A 21 28.53 0.63 -6.84
N ALA A 22 28.65 1.18 -5.62
CA ALA A 22 27.71 0.88 -4.54
C ALA A 22 26.27 1.33 -4.85
N HIS A 23 26.09 2.51 -5.47
CA HIS A 23 24.78 2.97 -5.93
C HIS A 23 24.21 2.08 -7.03
N ALA A 24 25.04 1.63 -7.99
CA ALA A 24 24.60 0.75 -9.06
C ALA A 24 24.12 -0.62 -8.53
N GLN A 25 24.77 -1.17 -7.50
CA GLN A 25 24.36 -2.44 -6.88
C GLN A 25 23.05 -2.32 -6.07
N LEU A 26 22.81 -1.19 -5.41
CA LEU A 26 21.52 -0.94 -4.72
C LEU A 26 20.36 -0.69 -5.68
N SER A 27 20.66 -0.22 -6.90
CA SER A 27 19.66 0.08 -7.92
C SER A 27 19.17 -1.17 -8.68
N GLN A 28 19.84 -2.31 -8.49
CA GLN A 28 19.41 -3.54 -9.14
C GLN A 28 18.13 -4.04 -8.46
N PRO A 29 17.02 -4.21 -9.21
CA PRO A 29 15.86 -4.90 -8.68
C PRO A 29 16.29 -6.32 -8.27
N PRO A 30 15.72 -6.88 -7.19
CA PRO A 30 16.03 -8.24 -6.77
C PRO A 30 15.94 -9.20 -7.96
N SER A 31 16.94 -10.06 -8.11
CA SER A 31 17.02 -11.05 -9.19
C SER A 31 15.82 -11.99 -9.10
N GLY A 32 14.82 -11.70 -9.91
CA GLY A 32 13.48 -12.28 -9.82
C GLY A 32 12.47 -11.15 -9.98
N GLY A 33 12.09 -10.86 -11.23
CA GLY A 33 11.03 -9.91 -11.54
C GLY A 33 9.77 -10.17 -10.71
N PRO A 34 8.83 -9.22 -10.66
CA PRO A 34 7.60 -9.37 -9.88
C PRO A 34 6.95 -10.71 -10.24
N PRO A 35 6.55 -11.51 -9.23
CA PRO A 35 5.98 -12.83 -9.49
C PRO A 35 4.81 -12.69 -10.47
N SER A 36 4.81 -13.52 -11.51
CA SER A 36 3.76 -13.52 -12.55
C SER A 36 2.38 -13.88 -12.00
N THR A 37 2.34 -14.43 -10.79
CA THR A 37 1.14 -14.81 -10.07
C THR A 37 1.03 -13.98 -8.78
N PRO A 38 -0.13 -13.39 -8.50
CA PRO A 38 -0.34 -12.67 -7.25
C PRO A 38 -0.08 -13.61 -6.05
N PRO A 39 0.48 -13.09 -4.95
CA PRO A 39 0.71 -13.89 -3.75
C PRO A 39 -0.61 -14.48 -3.26
N LYS A 40 -0.59 -15.78 -2.93
CA LYS A 40 -1.76 -16.48 -2.39
C LYS A 40 -2.19 -15.80 -1.08
N LEU A 41 -3.50 -15.64 -0.92
CA LEU A 41 -4.08 -15.09 0.31
C LEU A 41 -3.59 -15.93 1.52
N PRO A 42 -3.18 -15.30 2.64
CA PRO A 42 -2.81 -16.05 3.84
C PRO A 42 -3.95 -16.99 4.26
N THR A 43 -3.64 -18.26 4.52
CA THR A 43 -4.65 -19.26 4.91
C THR A 43 -5.09 -19.14 6.37
N ARG A 44 -4.44 -18.27 7.15
CA ARG A 44 -4.79 -17.94 8.54
C ARG A 44 -5.12 -16.46 8.69
N ILE A 45 -6.14 -16.01 7.98
CA ILE A 45 -6.74 -14.70 8.28
C ILE A 45 -7.61 -14.91 9.53
N PRO A 46 -7.37 -14.18 10.64
CA PRO A 46 -8.25 -14.26 11.80
C PRO A 46 -9.68 -13.95 11.35
N PRO A 47 -10.70 -14.60 11.95
CA PRO A 47 -12.08 -14.28 11.62
C PRO A 47 -12.29 -12.78 11.74
N PRO A 48 -13.06 -12.16 10.82
CA PRO A 48 -13.29 -10.73 10.87
C PRO A 48 -13.84 -10.38 12.26
N PRO A 49 -13.38 -9.30 12.90
CA PRO A 49 -13.94 -8.87 14.16
C PRO A 49 -15.45 -8.74 13.99
N MET A 50 -16.24 -9.39 14.86
CA MET A 50 -17.68 -9.15 14.88
C MET A 50 -17.90 -7.74 15.39
N PHE A 51 -18.05 -6.79 14.48
CA PHE A 51 -18.56 -5.47 14.80
C PHE A 51 -20.04 -5.65 15.13
N ALA A 52 -20.32 -5.84 16.42
CA ALA A 52 -21.68 -5.90 16.96
C ALA A 52 -22.52 -4.85 16.25
N SER A 53 -23.55 -5.32 15.56
CA SER A 53 -24.45 -4.56 14.71
C SER A 53 -24.68 -3.16 15.28
N GLN A 54 -24.02 -2.16 14.70
CA GLN A 54 -24.31 -0.78 15.04
C GLN A 54 -25.77 -0.55 14.65
N LYS A 55 -26.60 -0.41 15.69
CA LYS A 55 -28.02 -0.18 15.65
C LYS A 55 -28.32 0.91 14.60
N ASN A 56 -28.89 0.52 13.46
CA ASN A 56 -29.39 1.46 12.47
C ASN A 56 -30.83 1.80 12.85
N ASP A 57 -31.10 3.08 13.14
CA ASP A 57 -32.44 3.59 13.48
C ASP A 57 -33.49 3.44 12.37
N ASN A 58 -33.11 2.98 11.17
CA ASN A 58 -34.01 2.77 10.04
C ASN A 58 -33.91 1.40 9.35
N GLY A 59 -33.09 0.46 9.86
CA GLY A 59 -32.94 -0.93 9.38
C GLY A 59 -32.45 -1.17 7.94
N LYS A 60 -32.57 -0.19 7.04
CA LYS A 60 -32.32 -0.33 5.59
C LYS A 60 -30.84 -0.40 5.22
N PHE A 61 -29.96 0.25 5.98
CA PHE A 61 -28.53 0.31 5.69
C PHE A 61 -27.70 -0.23 6.84
N GLN A 62 -26.83 -1.19 6.59
CA GLN A 62 -25.86 -1.64 7.56
C GLN A 62 -24.50 -1.04 7.22
N ILE A 63 -23.85 -0.41 8.20
CA ILE A 63 -22.46 0.06 8.07
C ILE A 63 -21.57 -0.95 8.78
N MET A 64 -20.54 -1.42 8.07
CA MET A 64 -19.56 -2.38 8.57
C MET A 64 -18.16 -1.94 8.17
N SER A 65 -17.14 -2.30 8.96
CA SER A 65 -15.76 -2.16 8.52
C SER A 65 -15.28 -3.46 7.87
N ALA A 66 -14.68 -3.33 6.69
CA ALA A 66 -14.05 -4.41 5.96
C ALA A 66 -12.54 -4.20 5.94
N GLU A 67 -11.80 -5.30 6.08
CA GLU A 67 -10.35 -5.32 6.07
C GLU A 67 -9.86 -6.18 4.91
N TYR A 68 -8.86 -5.72 4.16
CA TYR A 68 -8.25 -6.48 3.08
C TYR A 68 -6.75 -6.21 2.98
N TYR A 69 -5.99 -7.21 2.57
CA TYR A 69 -4.58 -7.04 2.23
C TYR A 69 -4.46 -6.57 0.78
N SER A 70 -3.65 -5.54 0.51
CA SER A 70 -3.37 -5.17 -0.87
C SER A 70 -2.55 -6.23 -1.58
N GLN A 71 -2.71 -6.28 -2.91
CA GLN A 71 -1.93 -7.13 -3.80
C GLN A 71 -0.63 -6.45 -4.26
N ASP A 72 -0.20 -5.40 -3.56
CA ASP A 72 1.05 -4.69 -3.86
C ASP A 72 2.27 -5.57 -3.54
N ALA A 73 3.44 -5.22 -4.10
CA ALA A 73 4.70 -5.93 -3.85
C ALA A 73 5.04 -6.06 -2.35
N LYS A 74 4.57 -5.10 -1.53
CA LYS A 74 4.55 -5.19 -0.08
C LYS A 74 3.09 -5.14 0.39
N PRO A 75 2.54 -6.22 0.98
CA PRO A 75 1.15 -6.24 1.38
C PRO A 75 0.92 -5.30 2.57
N TYR A 76 -0.05 -4.38 2.42
CA TYR A 76 -0.55 -3.54 3.51
C TYR A 76 -1.97 -3.98 3.87
N LEU A 77 -2.28 -4.01 5.18
CA LEU A 77 -3.64 -4.22 5.65
C LEU A 77 -4.39 -2.89 5.58
N TYR A 78 -5.43 -2.84 4.74
CA TYR A 78 -6.31 -1.69 4.64
C TYR A 78 -7.62 -1.95 5.36
N LYS A 79 -8.11 -0.94 6.07
CA LYS A 79 -9.44 -0.92 6.68
C LYS A 79 -10.31 0.10 5.97
N ARG A 80 -11.51 -0.31 5.55
CA ARG A 80 -12.48 0.54 4.85
C ARG A 80 -13.87 0.40 5.48
N LEU A 81 -14.71 1.42 5.32
CA LEU A 81 -16.12 1.33 5.70
C LEU A 81 -16.95 0.94 4.47
N VAL A 82 -17.86 0.01 4.68
CA VAL A 82 -18.81 -0.48 3.68
C VAL A 82 -20.22 -0.22 4.20
N LYS A 83 -21.06 0.34 3.34
CA LYS A 83 -22.49 0.51 3.55
C LYS A 83 -23.21 -0.49 2.68
N VAL A 84 -24.08 -1.30 3.24
CA VAL A 84 -24.89 -2.30 2.52
C VAL A 84 -26.36 -1.97 2.70
N ASP A 85 -27.11 -1.94 1.60
CA ASP A 85 -28.57 -1.89 1.62
C ASP A 85 -29.11 -3.30 1.94
N SER A 86 -29.69 -3.49 3.12
CA SER A 86 -30.22 -4.78 3.59
C SER A 86 -31.41 -5.28 2.78
N THR A 87 -32.06 -4.41 2.00
CA THR A 87 -33.23 -4.76 1.18
C THR A 87 -32.84 -5.18 -0.23
N THR A 88 -31.76 -4.61 -0.79
CA THR A 88 -31.35 -4.86 -2.19
C THR A 88 -30.02 -5.58 -2.33
N GLY A 89 -29.25 -5.72 -1.25
CA GLY A 89 -27.89 -6.26 -1.27
C GLY A 89 -26.85 -5.33 -1.88
N LYS A 90 -27.25 -4.17 -2.43
CA LYS A 90 -26.33 -3.19 -3.01
C LYS A 90 -25.38 -2.65 -1.96
N ALA A 91 -24.12 -2.51 -2.31
CA ALA A 91 -23.09 -2.07 -1.38
C ALA A 91 -22.31 -0.87 -1.92
N TRP A 92 -21.76 -0.08 -1.01
CA TRP A 92 -20.91 1.07 -1.29
C TRP A 92 -19.73 1.09 -0.35
N LEU A 93 -18.58 1.49 -0.87
CA LEU A 93 -17.36 1.71 -0.13
C LEU A 93 -17.20 3.19 0.19
N LEU A 94 -16.82 3.53 1.42
CA LEU A 94 -16.41 4.88 1.76
C LEU A 94 -15.00 5.14 1.21
N HIS A 95 -14.91 6.00 0.21
CA HIS A 95 -13.65 6.57 -0.24
C HIS A 95 -13.39 7.88 0.50
N SER A 96 -12.23 7.97 1.15
CA SER A 96 -11.73 9.21 1.74
C SER A 96 -10.40 9.58 1.10
N ALA A 97 -10.30 10.81 0.60
CA ALA A 97 -9.08 11.35 0.02
C ALA A 97 -8.90 12.81 0.42
N ARG A 98 -7.65 13.27 0.43
CA ARG A 98 -7.33 14.68 0.67
C ARG A 98 -7.51 15.47 -0.62
N GLY A 99 -8.46 16.39 -0.64
CA GLY A 99 -8.65 17.39 -1.69
C GLY A 99 -8.03 18.74 -1.35
N ALA A 100 -8.17 19.69 -2.26
CA ALA A 100 -7.60 21.04 -2.13
C ALA A 100 -8.12 21.82 -0.90
N LYS A 101 -9.34 21.52 -0.44
CA LYS A 101 -9.99 22.19 0.71
C LYS A 101 -10.08 21.31 1.96
N GLY A 102 -9.39 20.16 2.00
CA GLY A 102 -9.45 19.22 3.11
C GLY A 102 -9.92 17.82 2.70
N GLU A 103 -10.41 17.05 3.66
CA GLU A 103 -10.86 15.69 3.43
C GLU A 103 -12.16 15.65 2.61
N ILE A 104 -12.17 14.85 1.56
CA ILE A 104 -13.36 14.56 0.74
C ILE A 104 -13.76 13.13 0.99
N ARG A 105 -15.02 12.93 1.39
CA ARG A 105 -15.61 11.60 1.65
C ARG A 105 -16.75 11.34 0.68
N GLN A 106 -16.71 10.20 0.00
CA GLN A 106 -17.74 9.79 -0.96
C GLN A 106 -18.03 8.30 -0.83
N TRP A 107 -19.31 7.93 -0.92
CA TRP A 107 -19.72 6.53 -1.07
C TRP A 107 -19.65 6.13 -2.53
N LEU A 108 -18.75 5.22 -2.86
CA LEU A 108 -18.59 4.66 -4.20
C LEU A 108 -19.31 3.31 -4.28
N PRO A 109 -20.14 3.06 -5.30
CA PRO A 109 -20.81 1.77 -5.45
C PRO A 109 -19.78 0.65 -5.63
N LEU A 110 -19.99 -0.47 -4.94
CA LEU A 110 -19.31 -1.72 -5.23
C LEU A 110 -20.09 -2.35 -6.38
N THR A 111 -19.61 -2.16 -7.61
CA THR A 111 -20.11 -2.85 -8.79
C THR A 111 -19.39 -4.19 -8.94
N ASP A 112 -20.13 -5.19 -9.39
CA ASP A 112 -19.58 -6.45 -9.92
C ASP A 112 -18.81 -6.22 -11.24
#